data_AF-A0A258C605-F1
#
_entry.id   AF-A0A258C605-F1
#
_cell.length_a   1.000
_cell.length_b   1.000
_cell.length_c   1.000
_cell.angle_alpha   90.00
_cell.angle_beta   90.00
_cell.angle_gamma   90.00
#
_symmetry.space_group_name_H-M   'P 1'
#
loop_
_entity.id
_entity.type
_entity.pdbx_description
1 polymer ?
#
loop_
_entity_poly.entity_id
_entity_poly.type
_entity_poly.pdbx_seq_one_letter_code
_entity_poly.pdbx_strand_id
1 'polypeptide(L)' 'MDKLALTGLLLALIAIVGGFMLEGGSLSTLLHFPAFIIVLGGTLGAVMLQTPFSQFRLGVSLLPWVFQSSRLPVKRT' A
#
# COMPACT_ATOMS: atom_id res chain seq x y z
N MET A 1 11.62 8.07 -9.45
CA MET A 1 11.04 6.78 -9.01
C MET A 1 12.03 5.70 -9.38
N ASP A 2 12.39 4.83 -8.44
CA ASP A 2 13.37 3.77 -8.67
C ASP A 2 12.85 2.79 -9.72
N LYS A 3 13.66 2.48 -10.74
CA LYS A 3 13.28 1.55 -11.83
C LYS A 3 12.82 0.19 -11.29
N LEU A 4 13.42 -0.25 -10.19
CA LEU A 4 13.06 -1.45 -9.43
C LEU A 4 11.62 -1.41 -8.89
N ALA A 5 11.20 -0.28 -8.33
CA ALA A 5 9.84 -0.12 -7.82
C ALA A 5 8.81 -0.20 -8.96
N LEU A 6 9.12 0.40 -10.11
CA LEU A 6 8.25 0.33 -11.29
C LEU A 6 8.14 -1.10 -11.84
N THR A 7 9.26 -1.83 -11.94
CA THR A 7 9.23 -3.23 -12.40
C THR A 7 8.52 -4.15 -11.41
N GLY A 8 8.68 -3.92 -10.10
CA GLY A 8 7.98 -4.67 -9.06
C GLY A 8 6.47 -4.46 -9.12
N LEU A 9 6.03 -3.22 -9.32
CA LEU A 9 4.61 -2.89 -9.49
C LEU A 9 4.01 -3.62 -10.70
N LEU A 10 4.70 -3.61 -11.83
CA LEU A 10 4.27 -4.31 -13.05
C LEU A 10 4.17 -5.82 -12.83
N LEU A 11 5.18 -6.44 -12.20
CA LEU A 11 5.18 -7.87 -11.91
C LEU A 11 4.02 -8.26 -10.98
N ALA A 12 3.75 -7.47 -9.94
CA ALA A 12 2.64 -7.70 -9.03
C ALA A 12 1.28 -7.63 -9.74
N LEU A 13 1.07 -6.64 -10.61
CA LEU A 13 -0.15 -6.53 -11.40
C LEU A 13 -0.35 -7.74 -12.33
N ILE A 14 0.69 -8.17 -13.03
CA ILE A 14 0.64 -9.35 -13.91
C ILE A 14 0.34 -10.61 -13.11
N ALA A 15 0.97 -10.79 -11.95
CA ALA A 15 0.75 -11.96 -11.09
C ALA A 15 -0.69 -12.02 -10.57
N ILE A 16 -1.25 -10.90 -10.12
CA ILE A 16 -2.64 -10.82 -9.63
C ILE A 16 -3.62 -11.12 -10.76
N VAL A 17 -3.51 -10.41 -11.89
CA VAL A 17 -4.43 -10.57 -13.01
C VAL A 17 -4.30 -11.96 -13.63
N GLY A 18 -3.07 -12.40 -13.89
CA GLY A 18 -2.77 -13.70 -14.45
C GLY A 18 -3.28 -14.85 -13.57
N GLY A 19 -2.98 -14.81 -12.26
CA GLY A 19 -3.47 -15.80 -11.31
C GLY A 19 -5.00 -15.86 -11.25
N PHE A 20 -5.67 -14.70 -11.22
CA PHE A 20 -7.13 -14.63 -11.16
C PHE A 20 -7.81 -15.09 -12.45
N MET A 21 -7.21 -14.82 -13.61
CA MET A 21 -7.70 -15.31 -14.90
C MET A 21 -7.55 -16.82 -15.05
N LEU A 22 -6.48 -17.41 -14.49
CA LEU A 22 -6.31 -18.88 -14.48
C LEU A 22 -7.41 -19.59 -13.67
N GLU A 23 -7.98 -18.90 -12.67
CA GLU A 23 -9.12 -19.36 -11.88
C GLU A 23 -10.47 -19.20 -12.62
N GLY A 24 -10.46 -18.65 -13.84
CA GLY A 24 -11.68 -18.38 -14.62
C GLY A 24 -12.48 -17.18 -14.12
N GLY A 25 -11.91 -16.35 -13.24
CA GLY A 25 -12.56 -15.18 -12.68
C GLY A 25 -12.69 -14.01 -13.66
N SER A 26 -13.82 -13.30 -13.62
CA SER A 26 -13.99 -12.04 -14.36
C SER A 26 -13.28 -10.88 -13.65
N LEU A 27 -12.52 -10.05 -14.36
CA LEU A 27 -11.79 -8.91 -13.74
C LEU A 27 -12.69 -7.98 -12.92
N SER A 28 -13.98 -7.87 -13.26
CA SER A 28 -14.97 -7.10 -12.47
C SER A 28 -15.10 -7.57 -11.03
N THR A 29 -14.86 -8.85 -10.77
CA THR A 29 -14.92 -9.44 -9.42
C THR A 29 -13.76 -8.99 -8.52
N LEU A 30 -12.63 -8.57 -9.10
CA LEU A 30 -11.50 -8.03 -8.33
C LEU A 30 -11.82 -6.69 -7.66
N LEU A 31 -12.75 -5.92 -8.23
CA LEU A 31 -13.19 -4.62 -7.71
C LEU A 31 -14.40 -4.76 -6.77
N HIS A 32 -14.24 -5.56 -5.72
CA HIS A 32 -15.31 -5.81 -4.75
C HIS A 32 -15.23 -4.82 -3.57
N PHE A 33 -16.20 -3.90 -3.49
CA PHE A 33 -16.19 -2.82 -2.49
C PHE A 33 -16.14 -3.31 -1.02
N PRO A 34 -16.87 -4.36 -0.61
CA PRO A 34 -16.70 -4.94 0.72
C PRO A 34 -15.28 -5.45 0.99
N ALA A 35 -14.63 -6.08 0.00
CA ALA A 35 -13.26 -6.56 0.17
C ALA A 35 -12.28 -5.39 0.36
N PHE A 36 -12.49 -4.28 -0.35
CA PHE A 36 -11.73 -3.05 -0.16
C PHE A 36 -11.85 -2.51 1.27
N ILE A 37 -13.07 -2.43 1.82
CA ILE A 37 -13.30 -1.97 3.20
C ILE A 37 -12.58 -2.88 4.21
N ILE A 38 -12.66 -4.20 4.04
CA ILE A 38 -12.04 -5.17 4.95
C ILE A 38 -10.52 -5.02 4.93
N VAL A 39 -9.91 -4.98 3.76
CA VAL A 39 -8.44 -4.92 3.63
C VAL A 39 -7.91 -3.56 4.09
N LEU A 40 -8.52 -2.46 3.65
CA LEU A 40 -8.09 -1.11 4.03
C LEU A 40 -8.34 -0.85 5.52
N GLY A 41 -9.54 -1.15 6.01
CA GLY A 41 -9.90 -0.97 7.42
C GLY A 41 -9.11 -1.90 8.34
N GLY A 42 -8.92 -3.16 7.95
CA GLY A 42 -8.15 -4.14 8.70
C GLY A 42 -6.68 -3.77 8.83
N THR A 43 -6.04 -3.34 7.73
CA THR A 43 -4.64 -2.86 7.77
C THR A 43 -4.50 -1.59 8.59
N LEU A 44 -5.38 -0.60 8.40
CA LEU A 44 -5.34 0.63 9.19
C LEU A 44 -5.56 0.34 10.69
N GLY A 45 -6.55 -0.50 11.02
CA GLY A 45 -6.85 -0.90 12.38
C GLY A 45 -5.71 -1.68 13.06
N ALA A 46 -5.09 -2.62 12.34
CA ALA A 46 -3.94 -3.36 12.84
C ALA A 46 -2.75 -2.43 13.13
N VAL A 47 -2.47 -1.47 12.24
CA VAL A 47 -1.41 -0.47 12.44
C VAL A 47 -1.73 0.42 13.64
N MET A 48 -2.98 0.89 13.80
CA MET A 48 -3.41 1.69 14.94
C MET A 48 -3.29 0.92 16.27
N LEU A 49 -3.58 -0.39 16.27
CA LEU A 49 -3.44 -1.25 17.44
C LEU A 49 -1.97 -1.45 17.83
N GLN A 50 -1.09 -1.64 16.83
CA GLN A 50 0.32 -1.93 17.05
C GLN A 50 1.16 -0.69 17.35
N THR A 51 0.73 0.50 16.90
CA THR A 51 1.60 1.69 16.85
C THR A 51 1.24 2.72 17.93
N PRO A 52 2.21 3.22 18.72
CA PRO A 52 1.97 4.33 19.64
C PRO A 52 1.44 5.57 18.91
N PHE A 53 0.52 6.30 19.55
CA PHE A 53 -0.18 7.43 18.92
C PHE A 53 0.75 8.50 18.32
N SER A 54 1.88 8.80 18.96
CA SER A 54 2.87 9.75 18.46
C SER A 54 3.50 9.31 17.14
N GLN A 55 3.83 8.02 17.02
CA GLN A 55 4.42 7.44 15.81
C GLN A 55 3.38 7.33 14.69
N PHE A 56 2.13 6.98 15.02
CA PHE A 56 1.04 6.94 14.04
C PHE A 56 0.82 8.32 13.39
N ARG A 57 0.74 9.39 14.19
CA ARG A 57 0.57 10.76 13.66
C ARG A 57 1.75 11.21 12.79
N LEU A 58 2.98 10.84 13.17
CA LEU A 58 4.17 11.09 12.36
C LEU A 58 4.09 10.33 11.02
N GLY A 59 3.70 9.05 11.04
CA GLY A 59 3.52 8.27 9.82
C GLY A 59 2.50 8.91 8.87
N VAL A 60 1.37 9.38 9.41
CA VAL A 60 0.34 10.09 8.62
C VAL A 60 0.86 11.41 8.05
N SER A 61 1.66 12.18 8.80
CA SER A 61 2.21 13.45 8.28
C SER A 61 3.26 13.25 7.18
N LEU A 62 3.85 12.06 7.09
CA LEU A 62 4.81 11.68 6.05
C LEU A 62 4.14 11.14 4.77
N LEU A 63 2.82 10.87 4.76
CA LEU A 63 2.10 10.38 3.56
C LEU A 63 2.34 11.22 2.29
N PRO A 64 2.37 12.56 2.33
CA PRO A 64 2.63 13.36 1.13
C PRO A 64 4.00 13.08 0.48
N TRP A 65 4.96 12.56 1.26
CA TRP A 65 6.30 12.28 0.75
C TRP A 65 6.38 11.04 -0.13
N VAL A 66 5.36 10.19 -0.13
CA VAL A 66 5.22 9.08 -1.07
C VAL A 66 5.24 9.59 -2.52
N PHE A 67 4.65 10.77 -2.77
CA PHE A 67 4.57 11.37 -4.10
C PHE A 67 5.62 12.45 -4.34
N GLN A 68 6.06 13.15 -3.28
CA GLN A 68 7.03 14.24 -3.37
C GLN A 68 8.16 14.02 -2.36
N SER A 69 9.22 13.32 -2.82
CA SER A 69 10.39 13.04 -1.99
C SER A 69 11.03 14.35 -1.53
N SER A 70 10.79 14.70 -0.28
CA SER A 70 11.46 15.79 0.41
C SER A 70 12.76 15.23 0.98
N ARG A 71 13.91 15.81 0.64
CA ARG A 71 15.20 15.38 1.21
C ARG A 71 15.21 15.75 2.70
N LEU A 72 15.08 14.76 3.59
CA LEU A 72 15.34 14.99 5.00
C LEU A 72 16.84 15.10 5.26
N PRO A 73 17.32 16.16 5.94
CA PRO A 73 18.58 16.08 6.66
C PRO A 73 18.36 15.15 7.86
N VAL A 74 19.03 13.99 7.84
CA VAL A 74 19.06 13.04 8.96
C VAL A 74 19.70 13.75 10.15
N LYS A 75 18.89 14.33 11.04
CA LYS A 75 19.38 14.80 12.33
C LYS A 75 19.50 13.57 13.23
N ARG A 76 20.71 13.00 13.26
CA ARG A 76 21.13 11.96 14.20
C ARG A 76 20.89 12.47 15.63
N THR A 77 20.12 11.71 16.40
CA THR A 77 20.26 11.62 17.85
C THR A 77 21.09 10.40 18.16
#